data_AF-A0A2N2GYY6-F1
#
_entry.id   AF-A0A2N2GYY6-F1
#
_cell.length_a   1.000
_cell.length_b   1.000
_cell.length_c   1.000
_cell.angle_alpha   90.00
_cell.angle_beta   90.00
_cell.angle_gamma   90.00
#
_symmetry.space_group_name_H-M   'P 1'
#
loop_
_entity.id
_entity.type
_entity.pdbx_description
1 polymer ?
#
loop_
_entity_poly.entity_id
_entity_poly.type
_entity_poly.pdbx_seq_one_letter_code
_entity_poly.pdbx_strand_id
1 'polypeptide(L)'
;MEVPMTREDQIQVCKLVAQAIFIDGQLTDNEMQMFDRLLSHFEITPPEKKIIVARNLDDDVSAMAQAIQGEDAKIEALVQLAQAISADGRTTGSERDILLRCAGAMGIPSEKLKEIVAPHMILD
;
A
#
# COMPACT_ATOMS: atom_id res chain seq x y z
N MET A 1 16.75 -11.38 15.26
CA MET A 1 16.40 -12.14 14.05
C MET A 1 15.12 -11.52 13.55
N GLU A 2 15.22 -10.69 12.52
CA GLU A 2 14.02 -10.18 11.83
C GLU A 2 13.32 -11.40 11.22
N VAL A 3 12.05 -11.59 11.58
CA VAL A 3 11.26 -12.65 10.97
C VAL A 3 10.87 -12.13 9.59
N PRO A 4 11.34 -12.75 8.49
CA PRO A 4 10.98 -12.28 7.16
C PRO A 4 9.46 -12.28 7.01
N MET A 5 8.95 -11.22 6.39
CA MET A 5 7.53 -11.03 6.11
C MET A 5 6.90 -12.29 5.53
N THR A 6 5.73 -12.67 6.02
CA THR A 6 5.04 -13.86 5.51
C THR A 6 4.58 -13.66 4.07
N ARG A 7 4.46 -14.75 3.29
CA ARG A 7 3.96 -14.65 1.91
C ARG A 7 2.55 -14.08 1.84
N GLU A 8 1.73 -14.37 2.84
CA GLU A 8 0.38 -13.82 2.94
C GLU A 8 0.41 -12.31 3.14
N ASP A 9 1.23 -11.81 4.08
CA ASP A 9 1.40 -10.37 4.29
C ASP A 9 1.91 -9.66 3.02
N GLN A 10 2.87 -10.24 2.29
CA GLN A 10 3.36 -9.70 1.02
C GLN A 10 2.23 -9.54 -0.02
N ILE A 11 1.34 -10.54 -0.11
CA ILE A 11 0.19 -10.49 -1.01
C ILE A 11 -0.80 -9.41 -0.56
N GLN A 12 -1.04 -9.28 0.75
CA GLN A 12 -1.95 -8.27 1.28
C GLN A 12 -1.40 -6.85 1.07
N VAL A 13 -0.10 -6.64 1.27
CA VAL A 13 0.59 -5.38 0.95
C VAL A 13 0.38 -5.03 -0.53
N CYS A 14 0.64 -5.98 -1.43
CA CYS A 14 0.44 -5.77 -2.86
C CYS A 14 -1.00 -5.40 -3.22
N LYS A 15 -1.99 -6.06 -2.60
CA LYS A 15 -3.41 -5.76 -2.80
C LYS A 15 -3.75 -4.34 -2.33
N LEU A 16 -3.30 -3.97 -1.15
CA LEU A 16 -3.59 -2.67 -0.55
C LEU A 16 -3.00 -1.52 -1.37
N VAL A 17 -1.72 -1.62 -1.74
CA VAL A 17 -1.05 -0.58 -2.53
C VAL A 17 -1.70 -0.44 -3.90
N ALA A 18 -1.99 -1.56 -4.55
CA ALA A 18 -2.65 -1.52 -5.83
C ALA A 18 -4.06 -0.89 -5.72
N GLN A 19 -4.79 -1.13 -4.64
CA GLN A 19 -6.10 -0.50 -4.41
C GLN A 19 -5.99 1.02 -4.35
N ALA A 20 -4.95 1.55 -3.69
CA ALA A 20 -4.69 2.99 -3.66
C ALA A 20 -4.31 3.53 -5.04
N ILE A 21 -3.50 2.79 -5.81
CA ILE A 21 -3.08 3.17 -7.16
C ILE A 21 -4.27 3.23 -8.13
N PHE A 22 -5.24 2.31 -8.05
CA PHE A 22 -6.34 2.22 -9.02
C PHE A 22 -7.65 2.85 -8.55
N ILE A 23 -7.62 3.66 -7.47
CA ILE A 23 -8.85 4.15 -6.85
C ILE A 23 -9.62 5.14 -7.72
N ASP A 24 -8.94 5.88 -8.59
CA ASP A 24 -9.55 6.82 -9.52
C ASP A 24 -10.14 6.14 -10.78
N GLY A 25 -9.96 4.81 -10.89
CA GLY A 25 -10.41 3.99 -12.00
C GLY A 25 -9.65 4.24 -13.31
N GLN A 26 -8.61 5.07 -13.30
CA GLN A 26 -7.72 5.28 -14.42
C GLN A 26 -6.38 4.61 -14.12
N LEU A 27 -5.78 4.05 -15.15
CA LEU A 27 -4.58 3.25 -15.01
C LEU A 27 -3.57 3.81 -15.99
N THR A 28 -2.69 4.66 -15.48
CA THR A 28 -1.64 5.30 -16.26
C THR A 28 -0.42 4.39 -16.38
N ASP A 29 0.43 4.67 -17.37
CA ASP A 29 1.67 3.90 -17.57
C ASP A 29 2.62 4.02 -16.36
N ASN A 30 2.60 5.15 -15.65
CA ASN A 30 3.44 5.35 -14.46
C ASN A 30 2.95 4.49 -13.29
N GLU A 31 1.65 4.45 -13.06
CA GLU A 31 1.02 3.62 -12.03
C GLU A 31 1.23 2.12 -12.28
N MET A 32 1.15 1.71 -13.55
CA MET A 32 1.50 0.34 -13.96
C MET A 32 2.96 0.01 -13.65
N GLN A 33 3.89 0.91 -13.97
CA GLN A 33 5.32 0.69 -13.70
C GLN A 33 5.60 0.59 -12.19
N MET A 34 4.94 1.42 -11.37
CA MET A 34 5.06 1.32 -9.93
C MET A 34 4.53 0.01 -9.39
N PHE A 35 3.34 -0.39 -9.86
CA PHE A 35 2.75 -1.65 -9.47
C PHE A 35 3.65 -2.84 -9.87
N ASP A 36 4.21 -2.83 -11.08
CA ASP A 36 5.15 -3.88 -11.51
C ASP A 36 6.45 -3.89 -10.69
N ARG A 37 6.97 -2.74 -10.24
CA ARG A 37 8.11 -2.67 -9.32
C ARG A 37 7.77 -3.27 -7.96
N LEU A 38 6.58 -2.99 -7.42
CA LEU A 38 6.11 -3.56 -6.17
C LEU A 38 6.01 -5.09 -6.26
N LEU A 39 5.40 -5.59 -7.34
CA LEU A 39 5.30 -7.04 -7.57
C LEU A 39 6.68 -7.69 -7.70
N SER A 40 7.62 -7.01 -8.35
CA SER A 40 9.00 -7.50 -8.49
C SER A 40 9.74 -7.49 -7.14
N HIS A 41 9.52 -6.48 -6.30
CA HIS A 41 10.11 -6.37 -4.97
C HIS A 41 9.76 -7.56 -4.08
N PHE A 42 8.51 -8.01 -4.13
CA PHE A 42 8.04 -9.18 -3.38
C PHE A 42 8.14 -10.50 -4.15
N GLU A 43 8.79 -10.53 -5.32
CA GLU A 43 8.89 -11.72 -6.17
C GLU A 43 7.52 -12.38 -6.43
N ILE A 44 6.49 -11.55 -6.70
CA ILE A 44 5.13 -12.00 -6.95
C ILE A 44 5.06 -12.73 -8.29
N THR A 45 4.54 -13.95 -8.26
CA THR A 45 4.40 -14.78 -9.46
C THR A 45 3.20 -14.35 -10.31
N PRO A 46 3.15 -14.69 -11.62
CA PRO A 46 2.01 -14.37 -12.46
C PRO A 46 0.65 -14.90 -11.94
N PRO A 47 0.55 -16.11 -11.34
CA PRO A 47 -0.68 -16.56 -10.69
C PRO A 47 -1.11 -15.68 -9.52
N GLU A 48 -0.18 -15.25 -8.66
CA GLU A 48 -0.47 -14.36 -7.54
C GLU A 48 -0.85 -12.95 -8.01
N LYS A 49 -0.19 -12.43 -9.05
CA LYS A 49 -0.58 -11.17 -9.71
C LYS A 49 -2.04 -11.20 -10.13
N LYS A 50 -2.52 -12.31 -10.71
CA LYS A 50 -3.94 -12.44 -11.07
C LYS A 50 -4.86 -12.33 -9.86
N ILE A 51 -4.48 -12.90 -8.72
CA ILE A 51 -5.26 -12.79 -7.46
C ILE A 51 -5.28 -11.36 -6.96
N ILE A 52 -4.15 -10.65 -7.03
CA ILE A 52 -4.03 -9.25 -6.58
C ILE A 52 -4.87 -8.32 -7.46
N VAL A 53 -4.87 -8.53 -8.78
CA VAL A 53 -5.60 -7.70 -9.74
C VAL A 53 -7.09 -8.06 -9.81
N ALA A 54 -7.47 -9.31 -9.51
CA ALA A 54 -8.86 -9.75 -9.48
C ALA A 54 -9.65 -9.26 -8.26
N ARG A 55 -9.08 -8.40 -7.41
CA ARG A 55 -9.76 -7.79 -6.27
C ARG A 55 -10.96 -6.94 -6.71
N ASN A 56 -11.92 -6.76 -5.82
CA ASN A 56 -13.04 -5.85 -6.10
C ASN A 56 -12.57 -4.43 -5.79
N LEU A 57 -12.77 -3.49 -6.72
CA LEU A 57 -12.46 -2.07 -6.50
C LEU A 57 -13.31 -1.45 -5.38
N ASP A 58 -14.36 -2.13 -4.94
CA ASP A 58 -15.20 -1.76 -3.79
C ASP A 58 -14.66 -2.28 -2.44
N ASP A 59 -13.52 -2.95 -2.41
CA ASP A 59 -12.94 -3.46 -1.17
C ASP A 59 -12.55 -2.30 -0.22
N ASP A 60 -12.95 -2.40 1.06
CA ASP A 60 -12.61 -1.41 2.08
C ASP A 60 -11.12 -1.47 2.40
N VAL A 61 -10.40 -0.40 2.05
CA VAL A 61 -8.97 -0.20 2.34
C VAL A 61 -8.62 -0.45 3.81
N SER A 62 -9.54 -0.17 4.73
CA SER A 62 -9.35 -0.38 6.17
C SER A 62 -9.35 -1.88 6.52
N ALA A 63 -10.24 -2.66 5.89
CA ALA A 63 -10.29 -4.11 6.09
C ALA A 63 -9.07 -4.80 5.47
N MET A 64 -8.61 -4.33 4.31
CA MET A 64 -7.38 -4.81 3.67
C MET A 64 -6.16 -4.52 4.55
N ALA A 65 -6.09 -3.32 5.13
CA ALA A 65 -5.03 -2.93 6.05
C ALA A 65 -5.02 -3.78 7.33
N GLN A 66 -6.19 -4.12 7.87
CA GLN A 66 -6.33 -5.01 9.04
C GLN A 66 -5.88 -6.45 8.77
N ALA A 67 -5.94 -6.91 7.52
CA ALA A 67 -5.51 -8.25 7.16
C ALA A 67 -4.00 -8.45 7.31
N ILE A 68 -3.21 -7.37 7.25
CA ILE A 68 -1.76 -7.40 7.40
C ILE A 68 -1.41 -7.56 8.89
N GLN A 69 -0.81 -8.70 9.25
CA GLN A 69 -0.55 -9.04 10.65
C GLN A 69 0.86 -8.62 11.09
N GLY A 70 1.87 -8.82 10.24
CA GLY A 70 3.26 -8.52 10.58
C GLY A 70 3.53 -7.03 10.78
N GLU A 71 4.28 -6.66 11.82
CA GLU A 71 4.62 -5.24 12.07
C GLU A 71 5.45 -4.65 10.94
N ASP A 72 6.47 -5.39 10.47
CA ASP A 72 7.29 -4.99 9.32
C ASP A 72 6.45 -4.85 8.04
N ALA A 73 5.45 -5.73 7.87
CA ALA A 73 4.53 -5.67 6.74
C ALA A 73 3.61 -4.45 6.78
N LYS A 74 3.15 -4.05 7.97
CA LYS A 74 2.35 -2.83 8.15
C LYS A 74 3.17 -1.60 7.81
N ILE A 75 4.41 -1.54 8.28
CA ILE A 75 5.33 -0.42 7.97
C ILE A 75 5.59 -0.37 6.46
N GLU A 76 5.95 -1.50 5.86
CA GLU A 76 6.21 -1.59 4.43
C GLU A 76 4.99 -1.19 3.60
N ALA A 77 3.80 -1.64 3.98
CA ALA A 77 2.56 -1.25 3.31
C ALA A 77 2.36 0.28 3.32
N LEU A 78 2.61 0.94 4.44
CA LEU A 78 2.49 2.40 4.55
C LEU A 78 3.56 3.13 3.73
N VAL A 79 4.79 2.61 3.70
CA VAL A 79 5.88 3.14 2.86
C VAL A 79 5.51 3.05 1.38
N GLN A 80 5.07 1.88 0.93
CA GLN A 80 4.69 1.64 -0.46
C GLN A 80 3.46 2.46 -0.86
N LEU A 81 2.48 2.60 0.03
CA LEU A 81 1.33 3.48 -0.18
C LEU A 81 1.76 4.95 -0.32
N ALA A 82 2.63 5.45 0.56
CA ALA A 82 3.12 6.82 0.49
C ALA A 82 3.91 7.08 -0.80
N GLN A 83 4.71 6.11 -1.24
CA GLN A 83 5.42 6.19 -2.53
C GLN A 83 4.43 6.23 -3.70
N ALA A 84 3.43 5.34 -3.72
CA ALA A 84 2.40 5.30 -4.75
C ALA A 84 1.64 6.63 -4.88
N ILE A 85 1.18 7.17 -3.75
CA ILE A 85 0.43 8.42 -3.68
C ILE A 85 1.27 9.66 -4.03
N SER A 86 2.58 9.63 -3.81
CA SER A 86 3.46 10.78 -4.10
C SER A 86 4.09 10.74 -5.49
N ALA A 87 3.88 9.66 -6.25
CA ALA A 87 4.61 9.42 -7.50
C ALA A 87 4.25 10.38 -8.63
N ASP A 88 3.02 10.87 -8.67
CA ASP A 88 2.58 11.89 -9.63
C ASP A 88 2.95 13.33 -9.19
N GLY A 89 3.55 13.46 -8.00
CA GLY A 89 3.94 14.73 -7.39
C GLY A 89 2.76 15.53 -6.82
N ARG A 90 1.56 14.96 -6.75
CA ARG A 90 0.33 15.63 -6.30
C ARG A 90 -0.46 14.76 -5.35
N THR A 91 -0.11 14.82 -4.08
CA THR A 91 -0.95 14.25 -3.03
C THR A 91 -2.23 15.07 -2.83
N THR A 92 -3.37 14.47 -3.10
CA THR A 92 -4.70 15.01 -2.80
C THR A 92 -5.11 14.73 -1.34
N GLY A 93 -6.11 15.46 -0.84
CA GLY A 93 -6.65 15.22 0.51
C GLY A 93 -7.21 13.81 0.68
N SER A 94 -7.87 13.28 -0.35
CA SER A 94 -8.45 11.93 -0.33
C SER A 94 -7.40 10.83 -0.18
N GLU A 95 -6.22 10.98 -0.80
CA GLU A 95 -5.14 9.99 -0.69
C GLU A 95 -4.47 10.02 0.69
N ARG A 96 -4.32 11.22 1.28
CA ARG A 96 -3.88 11.33 2.68
C ARG A 96 -4.85 10.64 3.62
N ASP A 97 -6.15 10.80 3.40
CA ASP A 97 -7.18 10.15 4.20
C ASP A 97 -7.10 8.63 4.09
N ILE A 98 -6.81 8.07 2.90
CA ILE A 98 -6.58 6.63 2.73
C ILE A 98 -5.39 6.18 3.58
N LEU A 99 -4.27 6.89 3.52
CA LEU A 99 -3.07 6.57 4.27
C LEU A 99 -3.31 6.58 5.79
N LEU A 100 -4.02 7.61 6.28
CA LEU A 100 -4.42 7.75 7.68
C LEU A 100 -5.37 6.62 8.11
N ARG A 101 -6.35 6.27 7.26
CA ARG A 101 -7.28 5.16 7.52
C ARG A 101 -6.56 3.82 7.60
N CYS A 102 -5.63 3.54 6.67
CA CYS A 102 -4.82 2.33 6.70
C CYS A 102 -3.99 2.25 7.98
N ALA A 103 -3.30 3.34 8.35
CA ALA A 103 -2.51 3.38 9.58
C ALA A 103 -3.36 3.14 10.83
N GLY A 104 -4.50 3.82 10.94
CA GLY A 104 -5.44 3.64 12.04
C GLY A 104 -5.97 2.20 12.11
N ALA A 105 -6.31 1.61 10.96
CA ALA A 105 -6.78 0.23 10.87
C ALA A 105 -5.70 -0.79 11.28
N MET A 106 -4.43 -0.48 11.06
CA MET A 106 -3.27 -1.29 11.48
C MET A 106 -2.87 -1.09 12.96
N GLY A 107 -3.46 -0.09 13.63
CA GLY A 107 -3.12 0.32 14.99
C GLY A 107 -1.86 1.20 15.08
N ILE A 108 -1.45 1.83 13.98
CA ILE A 108 -0.27 2.70 13.91
C ILE A 108 -0.70 4.14 14.25
N PRO A 109 -0.13 4.76 15.30
CA PRO A 109 -0.42 6.15 15.65
C PRO A 109 -0.02 7.12 14.54
N SER A 110 -0.72 8.25 14.43
CA SER A 110 -0.44 9.31 13.44
C SER A 110 1.00 9.81 13.49
N GLU A 111 1.58 9.96 14.68
CA GLU A 111 2.98 10.41 14.82
C GLU A 111 3.97 9.40 14.22
N LYS A 112 3.77 8.11 14.50
CA LYS A 112 4.59 7.04 13.90
C LYS A 112 4.39 6.97 12.38
N LEU A 113 3.16 7.17 11.90
CA LEU A 113 2.89 7.27 10.47
C LEU A 113 3.67 8.40 9.82
N LYS A 114 3.67 9.60 10.43
CA LYS A 114 4.43 10.76 9.94
C LYS A 114 5.92 10.43 9.84
N GLU A 115 6.49 9.75 10.83
CA GLU A 115 7.89 9.31 10.80
C GLU A 115 8.17 8.33 9.65
N ILE A 116 7.29 7.33 9.46
CA ILE A 116 7.45 6.29 8.42
C ILE A 116 7.44 6.90 7.01
N VAL A 117 6.57 7.88 6.77
CA VAL A 117 6.31 8.38 5.42
C VAL A 117 6.97 9.72 5.10
N ALA A 118 7.57 10.38 6.09
CA ALA A 118 8.36 11.60 5.91
C ALA A 118 9.40 11.55 4.77
N PRO A 119 10.07 10.42 4.47
CA PRO A 119 10.98 10.33 3.33
C PRO A 119 10.31 10.45 1.97
N HIS A 120 8.99 10.24 1.89
CA HIS A 120 8.23 10.15 0.65
C HIS A 120 7.21 11.28 0.50
N MET A 121 6.63 11.74 1.61
CA MET A 121 5.62 12.78 1.59
C MET A 121 5.52 13.54 2.93
N ILE A 122 4.96 14.74 2.88
CA ILE A 122 4.64 15.53 4.08
C ILE A 122 3.17 15.29 4.43
N LEU A 123 2.93 14.77 5.65
CA LEU A 123 1.61 14.69 6.26
C LEU A 123 1.47 15.81 7.29
N ASP A 124 0.53 16.72 7.05
CA ASP A 124 0.20 17.84 7.94
C ASP A 124 -0.51 17.36 9.23
#